data_AF-A0A257LXW0-F1
#
_entry.id   AF-A0A257LXW0-F1
#
_cell.length_a   1.000
_cell.length_b   1.000
_cell.length_c   1.000
_cell.angle_alpha   90.00
_cell.angle_beta   90.00
_cell.angle_gamma   90.00
#
_symmetry.space_group_name_H-M   'P 1'
#
loop_
_entity.id
_entity.type
_entity.pdbx_description
1 polymer ?
#
loop_
_entity_poly.entity_id
_entity_poly.type
_entity_poly.pdbx_seq_one_letter_code
_entity_poly.pdbx_strand_id
1 'polypeptide(L)'
;MITMSSNEDTACHPLTLTRSIEDFPIGNIPLSTHQRMKKVGPCEDLTIHPQAWLDVEDAAEFTDLELLTIVDDQGLALAWRGDHPDLKRAKVATKSFIIRHPWDLLRANEQFVSTLTESSLSHGAVHASAVIEGVVHLGPAGLDAGQVGGG
;
A
#
# COMPACT_ATOMS: atom_id res chain seq x y z
N MET A 1 -34.90 -1.09 -33.50
CA MET A 1 -34.28 -2.22 -32.78
C MET A 1 -32.77 -2.00 -32.89
N ILE A 2 -32.17 -1.38 -31.87
CA ILE A 2 -30.75 -1.02 -31.88
C ILE A 2 -30.02 -2.17 -31.18
N THR A 3 -29.21 -2.89 -31.93
CA THR A 3 -28.30 -3.92 -31.40
C THR A 3 -27.25 -3.21 -30.55
N MET A 4 -27.30 -3.41 -29.23
CA MET A 4 -26.19 -3.03 -28.36
C MET A 4 -25.08 -4.04 -28.56
N SER A 5 -24.07 -3.67 -29.33
CA SER A 5 -22.79 -4.37 -29.34
C SER A 5 -22.17 -4.19 -27.97
N SER A 6 -22.02 -5.28 -27.23
CA SER A 6 -21.20 -5.35 -26.02
C SER A 6 -19.78 -4.96 -26.39
N ASN A 7 -19.38 -3.72 -26.08
CA ASN A 7 -17.95 -3.37 -26.07
C ASN A 7 -17.37 -4.03 -24.82
N GLU A 8 -16.67 -5.13 -25.03
CA GLU A 8 -15.70 -5.64 -24.07
C GLU A 8 -14.78 -4.49 -23.63
N ASP A 9 -14.61 -4.33 -22.32
CA ASP A 9 -13.71 -3.38 -21.64
C ASP A 9 -12.23 -3.75 -21.91
N THR A 10 -11.84 -3.81 -23.18
CA THR A 10 -10.49 -4.13 -23.66
C THR A 10 -9.74 -2.85 -24.04
N ALA A 11 -9.90 -1.79 -23.24
CA ALA A 11 -9.13 -0.56 -23.37
C ALA A 11 -8.28 -0.33 -22.11
N CYS A 12 -7.68 -1.40 -21.57
CA CYS A 12 -6.66 -1.28 -20.54
C CYS A 12 -5.35 -0.85 -21.20
N HIS A 13 -5.19 0.45 -21.40
CA HIS A 13 -3.92 1.02 -21.86
C HIS A 13 -2.82 0.68 -20.84
N PRO A 14 -1.60 0.34 -21.28
CA PRO A 14 -0.54 -0.06 -20.37
C PRO A 14 -0.27 1.09 -19.40
N LEU A 15 -0.35 0.80 -18.10
CA LEU A 15 -0.03 1.73 -17.03
C LEU A 15 1.36 2.35 -17.16
N THR A 16 2.24 1.65 -17.86
CA THR A 16 3.62 2.04 -18.09
C THR A 16 4.08 1.70 -19.48
N LEU A 17 4.94 2.57 -20.01
CA LEU A 17 5.69 2.29 -21.24
C LEU A 17 7.15 1.88 -20.96
N THR A 18 7.68 2.19 -19.77
CA THR A 18 9.13 2.08 -19.48
C THR A 18 9.50 1.56 -18.09
N ARG A 19 8.53 1.30 -17.20
CA ARG A 19 8.79 0.90 -15.80
C ARG A 19 7.86 -0.23 -15.37
N SER A 20 8.27 -1.02 -14.38
CA SER A 20 7.40 -2.03 -13.80
C SER A 20 6.43 -1.39 -12.80
N ILE A 21 5.27 -2.01 -12.56
CA ILE A 21 4.29 -1.50 -11.58
C ILE A 21 4.84 -1.54 -10.15
N GLU A 22 5.69 -2.52 -9.86
CA GLU A 22 6.39 -2.67 -8.57
C GLU A 22 7.34 -1.50 -8.23
N ASP A 23 7.72 -0.69 -9.22
CA ASP A 23 8.55 0.51 -9.04
C ASP A 23 7.72 1.77 -8.75
N PHE A 24 6.39 1.70 -8.77
CA PHE A 24 5.57 2.89 -8.48
C PHE A 24 5.68 3.30 -7.01
N PRO A 25 5.88 4.60 -6.75
CA PRO A 25 5.87 5.10 -5.38
C PRO A 25 4.44 5.15 -4.84
N ILE A 26 4.27 4.58 -3.65
CA ILE A 26 3.11 4.73 -2.77
C ILE A 26 3.64 5.40 -1.50
N GLY A 27 3.23 6.63 -1.22
CA GLY A 27 3.79 7.43 -0.13
C GLY A 27 5.30 7.65 -0.26
N ASN A 28 5.79 7.86 -1.50
CA ASN A 28 7.20 7.99 -1.84
C ASN A 28 8.08 6.74 -1.58
N ILE A 29 7.45 5.60 -1.31
CA ILE A 29 8.11 4.30 -1.13
C ILE A 29 7.69 3.38 -2.29
N PRO A 30 8.61 2.71 -3.02
CA PRO A 30 8.23 1.80 -4.10
C PRO A 30 7.32 0.66 -3.62
N LEU A 31 6.35 0.23 -4.44
CA LEU A 31 5.44 -0.88 -4.13
C LEU A 31 6.20 -2.16 -3.73
N SER A 32 7.29 -2.50 -4.42
CA SER A 32 8.16 -3.63 -4.06
C SER A 32 8.71 -3.54 -2.64
N THR A 33 8.98 -2.33 -2.16
CA THR A 33 9.44 -2.10 -0.79
C THR A 33 8.31 -2.28 0.21
N HIS A 34 7.10 -1.80 -0.09
CA HIS A 34 5.91 -2.12 0.72
C HIS A 34 5.69 -3.62 0.83
N GLN A 35 5.75 -4.35 -0.28
CA GLN A 35 5.59 -5.80 -0.31
C GLN A 35 6.66 -6.50 0.54
N ARG A 36 7.92 -6.07 0.45
CA ARG A 36 9.01 -6.61 1.30
C ARG A 36 8.78 -6.33 2.79
N MET A 37 8.30 -5.14 3.15
CA MET A 37 7.96 -4.81 4.54
C MET A 37 6.83 -5.68 5.09
N LYS A 38 5.91 -6.14 4.23
CA LYS A 38 4.85 -7.09 4.62
C LYS A 38 5.38 -8.52 4.84
N LYS A 39 6.52 -8.89 4.23
CA LYS A 39 7.15 -10.21 4.39
C LYS A 39 7.99 -10.33 5.66
N VAL A 40 7.51 -9.80 6.78
CA VAL A 40 8.16 -9.91 8.08
C VAL A 40 7.20 -10.59 9.05
N GLY A 41 7.70 -11.56 9.81
CA GLY A 41 6.90 -12.31 10.78
C GLY A 41 5.94 -13.30 10.09
N PRO A 42 4.62 -13.30 10.41
CA PRO A 42 3.68 -14.34 9.97
C PRO A 42 3.43 -14.42 8.45
N CYS A 43 3.94 -13.44 7.70
CA CYS A 43 3.85 -13.34 6.25
C CYS A 43 5.21 -13.53 5.54
N GLU A 44 6.24 -14.02 6.23
CA GLU A 44 7.58 -14.24 5.65
C GLU A 44 7.54 -15.20 4.45
N ASP A 45 6.78 -16.29 4.57
CA ASP A 45 6.63 -17.32 3.52
C ASP A 45 5.63 -16.95 2.42
N LEU A 46 5.13 -15.71 2.41
CA LEU A 46 4.14 -15.26 1.47
C LEU A 46 4.79 -14.85 0.15
N THR A 47 4.38 -15.49 -0.95
CA THR A 47 4.61 -14.96 -2.29
C THR A 47 3.52 -13.94 -2.58
N ILE A 48 3.90 -12.73 -2.98
CA ILE A 48 2.97 -11.63 -3.29
C ILE A 48 3.03 -11.38 -4.79
N HIS A 49 1.87 -11.26 -5.42
CA HIS A 49 1.79 -10.91 -6.83
C HIS A 49 2.47 -9.54 -7.06
N PRO A 50 3.32 -9.36 -8.10
CA PRO A 50 4.09 -8.12 -8.29
C PRO A 50 3.24 -6.85 -8.34
N GLN A 51 2.02 -6.97 -8.86
CA GLN A 51 1.06 -5.87 -9.00
C GLN A 51 0.04 -5.77 -7.85
N ALA A 52 0.16 -6.59 -6.80
CA ALA A 52 -0.78 -6.56 -5.68
C ALA A 52 -0.41 -5.48 -4.67
N TRP A 53 -1.42 -4.71 -4.26
CA TRP A 53 -1.40 -3.97 -3.01
C TRP A 53 -2.01 -4.86 -1.92
N LEU A 54 -1.25 -5.13 -0.85
CA LEU A 54 -1.67 -5.97 0.26
C LEU A 54 -1.87 -5.11 1.52
N ASP A 55 -3.12 -5.02 1.96
CA ASP A 55 -3.49 -4.30 3.17
C ASP A 55 -3.03 -5.06 4.43
N VAL A 56 -2.76 -4.33 5.52
CA VAL A 56 -2.30 -4.93 6.77
C VAL A 56 -3.37 -5.80 7.42
N GLU A 57 -4.65 -5.43 7.31
CA GLU A 57 -5.75 -6.18 7.93
C GLU A 57 -5.96 -7.51 7.20
N ASP A 58 -5.99 -7.48 5.87
CA ASP A 58 -6.10 -8.72 5.07
C ASP A 58 -4.90 -9.65 5.28
N ALA A 59 -3.69 -9.08 5.42
CA ALA A 59 -2.49 -9.86 5.73
C ALA A 59 -2.49 -10.43 7.15
N ALA A 60 -2.98 -9.66 8.14
CA ALA A 60 -3.07 -10.11 9.54
C ALA A 60 -4.07 -11.24 9.71
N GLU A 61 -5.15 -11.23 8.93
CA GLU A 61 -6.13 -12.32 8.92
C GLU A 61 -5.61 -13.57 8.18
N PHE A 62 -4.45 -13.48 7.54
CA PHE A 62 -3.77 -14.58 6.85
C PHE A 62 -2.78 -15.33 7.76
N THR A 63 -3.08 -15.44 9.06
CA THR A 63 -2.30 -16.25 10.02
C THR A 63 -2.76 -17.71 10.11
N ASP A 64 -3.93 -18.03 9.57
CA ASP A 64 -4.47 -19.39 9.55
C ASP A 64 -3.67 -20.27 8.58
N LEU A 65 -3.18 -21.42 9.05
CA LEU A 65 -2.47 -22.40 8.21
C LEU A 65 -3.41 -23.10 7.22
N GLU A 66 -4.73 -23.04 7.44
CA GLU A 66 -5.73 -23.58 6.53
C GLU A 66 -5.91 -22.71 5.27
N LEU A 67 -5.61 -21.41 5.34
CA LEU A 67 -5.65 -20.52 4.19
C LEU A 67 -4.28 -20.45 3.49
N LEU A 68 -4.28 -20.70 2.19
CA LEU A 68 -3.06 -20.69 1.37
C LEU A 68 -3.04 -19.58 0.33
N THR A 69 -4.16 -18.90 0.07
CA THR A 69 -4.21 -17.82 -0.92
C THR A 69 -5.15 -16.69 -0.51
N ILE A 70 -4.74 -15.46 -0.79
CA ILE A 70 -5.58 -14.27 -0.75
C ILE A 70 -5.94 -13.94 -2.19
N VAL A 71 -7.22 -13.73 -2.47
CA VAL A 71 -7.73 -13.35 -3.80
C VAL A 71 -8.48 -12.02 -3.74
N ASP A 72 -8.60 -11.33 -4.87
CA ASP A 72 -9.54 -10.21 -5.00
C ASP A 72 -10.99 -10.69 -5.11
N ASP A 73 -11.93 -9.75 -5.22
CA ASP A 73 -13.36 -9.99 -5.41
C ASP A 73 -13.71 -10.70 -6.73
N GLN A 74 -12.77 -10.70 -7.69
CA GLN A 74 -12.87 -11.42 -8.96
C GLN A 74 -12.17 -12.80 -8.92
N GLY A 75 -11.59 -13.19 -7.77
CA GLY A 75 -10.90 -14.46 -7.58
C GLY A 75 -9.46 -14.50 -8.09
N LEU A 76 -8.86 -13.37 -8.43
CA LEU A 76 -7.45 -13.30 -8.85
C LEU A 76 -6.53 -13.31 -7.62
N ALA A 77 -5.49 -14.14 -7.66
CA ALA A 77 -4.56 -14.29 -6.55
C ALA A 77 -3.71 -13.03 -6.31
N LEU A 78 -3.78 -12.51 -5.09
CA LEU A 78 -3.00 -11.38 -4.58
C LEU A 78 -1.72 -11.84 -3.90
N ALA A 79 -1.82 -12.89 -3.08
CA ALA A 79 -0.70 -13.47 -2.37
C ALA A 79 -0.98 -14.93 -1.98
N TRP A 80 0.05 -15.77 -1.88
CA TRP A 80 -0.09 -17.20 -1.59
C TRP A 80 1.13 -17.78 -0.87
N ARG A 81 0.93 -18.93 -0.20
CA ARG A 81 2.00 -19.76 0.37
C ARG A 81 2.36 -20.91 -0.58
N GLY A 82 3.65 -21.21 -0.67
CA GLY A 82 4.17 -22.26 -1.58
C GLY A 82 4.36 -21.76 -3.01
N ASP A 83 4.46 -22.72 -3.94
CA ASP A 83 4.90 -22.42 -5.31
C ASP A 83 3.83 -21.76 -6.19
N HIS A 84 2.55 -22.06 -5.95
CA HIS A 84 1.43 -21.59 -6.76
C HIS A 84 0.18 -21.29 -5.90
N PRO A 85 -0.71 -20.39 -6.35
CA PRO A 85 -1.94 -20.09 -5.63
C PRO A 85 -2.90 -21.30 -5.59
N ASP A 86 -3.42 -21.60 -4.40
CA ASP A 86 -4.46 -22.60 -4.16
C ASP A 86 -5.81 -21.92 -3.94
N LEU A 87 -6.59 -21.83 -5.02
CA LEU A 87 -7.90 -21.19 -5.01
C LEU A 87 -8.97 -21.94 -4.19
N LYS A 88 -8.74 -23.22 -3.84
CA LYS A 88 -9.67 -23.97 -2.97
C LYS A 88 -9.53 -23.58 -1.51
N ARG A 89 -8.37 -23.04 -1.15
CA ARG A 89 -8.01 -22.57 0.19
C ARG A 89 -7.76 -21.06 0.16
N ALA A 90 -8.62 -20.38 -0.60
CA ALA A 90 -8.55 -18.95 -0.83
C ALA A 90 -9.51 -18.17 0.06
N LYS A 91 -9.09 -16.97 0.40
CA LYS A 91 -9.90 -15.96 1.06
C LYS A 91 -9.98 -14.71 0.20
N VAL A 92 -11.18 -14.16 0.06
CA VAL A 92 -11.40 -12.88 -0.60
C VAL A 92 -10.92 -11.74 0.31
N ALA A 93 -10.04 -10.90 -0.21
CA ALA A 93 -9.56 -9.71 0.47
C ALA A 93 -10.65 -8.64 0.55
N THR A 94 -10.62 -7.87 1.63
CA THR A 94 -11.55 -6.75 1.81
C THR A 94 -10.95 -5.45 1.27
N LYS A 95 -9.65 -5.22 1.51
CA LYS A 95 -8.96 -3.95 1.22
C LYS A 95 -7.83 -4.08 0.21
N SER A 96 -7.30 -5.28 0.02
CA SER A 96 -6.24 -5.62 -0.92
C SER A 96 -6.77 -5.82 -2.34
N PHE A 97 -5.95 -5.51 -3.34
CA PHE A 97 -6.38 -5.56 -4.75
C PHE A 97 -5.18 -5.66 -5.71
N ILE A 98 -5.43 -6.04 -6.96
CA ILE A 98 -4.46 -5.90 -8.06
C ILE A 98 -4.54 -4.49 -8.64
N ILE A 99 -3.37 -3.87 -8.79
CA ILE A 99 -3.21 -2.59 -9.45
C ILE A 99 -3.24 -2.83 -10.96
N ARG A 100 -4.34 -2.43 -11.60
CA ARG A 100 -4.52 -2.52 -13.07
C ARG A 100 -4.62 -1.16 -13.72
N HIS A 101 -5.08 -0.16 -12.97
CA HIS A 101 -5.38 1.17 -13.47
C HIS A 101 -4.75 2.28 -12.62
N PRO A 102 -4.61 3.51 -13.16
CA PRO A 102 -3.91 4.57 -12.45
C PRO A 102 -4.60 4.96 -11.15
N TRP A 103 -5.93 4.85 -11.11
CA TRP A 103 -6.73 5.10 -9.91
C TRP A 103 -6.48 4.07 -8.80
N ASP A 104 -6.01 2.87 -9.13
CA ASP A 104 -5.62 1.87 -8.13
C ASP A 104 -4.36 2.31 -7.38
N LEU A 105 -3.40 2.99 -8.04
CA LEU A 105 -2.28 3.64 -7.35
C LEU A 105 -2.78 4.73 -6.39
N LEU A 106 -3.77 5.52 -6.80
CA LEU A 106 -4.33 6.58 -5.96
C LEU A 106 -5.00 6.00 -4.72
N ARG A 107 -5.81 4.94 -4.90
CA ARG A 107 -6.43 4.20 -3.81
C ARG A 107 -5.38 3.61 -2.84
N ALA A 108 -4.31 3.03 -3.36
CA ALA A 108 -3.23 2.51 -2.52
C ALA A 108 -2.52 3.63 -1.72
N ASN A 109 -2.31 4.80 -2.33
CA ASN A 109 -1.78 5.98 -1.64
C ASN A 109 -2.72 6.48 -0.56
N GLU A 110 -4.01 6.58 -0.84
CA GLU A 110 -5.01 6.98 0.15
C GLU A 110 -5.02 6.03 1.34
N GLN A 111 -5.06 4.72 1.09
CA GLN A 111 -4.97 3.70 2.14
C GLN A 111 -3.69 3.86 2.95
N PHE A 112 -2.52 3.96 2.30
CA PHE A 112 -1.25 4.14 3.00
C PHE A 112 -1.23 5.42 3.87
N VAL A 113 -1.62 6.56 3.31
CA VAL A 113 -1.66 7.85 4.02
C VAL A 113 -2.62 7.79 5.20
N SER A 114 -3.75 7.10 5.07
CA SER A 114 -4.70 6.92 6.19
C SER A 114 -4.13 6.15 7.37
N THR A 115 -3.09 5.33 7.17
CA THR A 115 -2.41 4.60 8.25
C THR A 115 -1.35 5.44 8.97
N LEU A 116 -0.96 6.59 8.42
CA LEU A 116 -0.01 7.50 9.04
C LEU A 116 -0.70 8.26 10.18
N THR A 117 -0.61 7.73 11.39
CA THR A 117 -1.21 8.29 12.61
C THR A 117 -0.36 9.36 13.28
N GLU A 118 0.88 9.57 12.85
CA GLU A 118 1.80 10.54 13.44
C GLU A 118 2.25 11.61 12.45
N SER A 119 2.47 12.83 12.95
CA SER A 119 3.21 13.91 12.28
C SER A 119 4.72 13.62 12.11
N SER A 120 5.16 12.36 12.32
CA SER A 120 6.54 11.91 12.20
C SER A 120 6.78 11.28 10.82
N LEU A 121 7.14 12.10 9.83
CA LEU A 121 7.80 11.62 8.62
C LEU A 121 9.24 11.22 8.98
N SER A 122 9.41 10.07 9.64
CA SER A 122 10.69 9.60 10.17
C SER A 122 11.71 9.15 9.10
N HIS A 123 11.39 9.31 7.80
CA HIS A 123 12.21 8.79 6.70
C HIS A 123 12.33 9.72 5.47
N GLY A 124 12.20 11.04 5.65
CA GLY A 124 12.37 11.99 4.55
C GLY A 124 13.04 13.29 4.96
N ALA A 125 14.02 13.74 4.18
CA ALA A 125 14.47 15.12 4.25
C ALA A 125 13.36 16.02 3.68
N VAL A 126 12.80 16.90 4.50
CA VAL A 126 11.87 17.93 4.03
C VAL A 126 12.65 18.89 3.14
N HIS A 127 12.20 19.05 1.88
CA HIS A 127 12.85 19.98 0.96
C HIS A 127 12.72 21.41 1.50
N ALA A 128 13.74 22.25 1.31
CA ALA A 128 13.76 23.64 1.80
C ALA A 128 12.61 24.51 1.27
N SER A 129 11.94 24.06 0.20
CA SER A 129 10.76 24.71 -0.40
C SER A 129 9.43 24.09 0.02
N ALA A 130 9.41 23.19 1.01
CA ALA A 130 8.15 22.68 1.54
C ALA A 130 7.38 23.81 2.23
N VAL A 131 6.13 24.02 1.81
CA VAL A 131 5.24 25.03 2.40
C VAL A 131 4.12 24.28 3.12
N ILE A 132 3.85 24.68 4.36
CA ILE A 132 2.67 24.24 5.10
C ILE A 132 1.54 25.23 4.76
N GLU A 133 0.48 24.76 4.13
CA GLU A 133 -0.72 25.55 3.89
C GLU A 133 -1.77 25.22 4.96
N GLY A 134 -2.08 26.17 5.86
CA GLY A 134 -3.06 26.00 6.93
C GLY A 134 -2.64 26.56 8.30
N VAL A 135 -3.35 26.15 9.36
CA VAL A 135 -3.07 26.56 10.75
C VAL A 135 -2.36 25.42 11.48
N VAL A 136 -1.13 25.69 11.96
CA VAL A 136 -0.34 24.74 12.74
C VAL A 136 -0.56 25.00 14.23
N HIS A 137 -1.09 24.00 14.94
CA HIS A 137 -1.18 24.02 16.40
C HIS A 137 0.06 23.37 17.00
N LEU A 138 0.94 24.18 17.59
CA LEU A 138 2.13 23.70 18.31
C LEU A 138 1.81 23.59 19.80
N GLY A 139 2.23 22.48 20.41
CA GLY A 139 2.14 22.30 21.86
C GLY A 139 3.04 23.28 22.62
N PRO A 140 2.79 23.52 23.92
CA PRO A 140 3.61 24.40 24.72
C PRO A 140 5.07 23.92 24.72
N ALA A 141 6.00 24.85 24.49
CA ALA A 141 7.42 24.58 24.55
C ALA A 141 7.77 24.05 25.95
N GLY A 142 8.35 22.86 26.04
CA GLY A 142 9.01 22.41 27.26
C GLY A 142 10.11 23.42 27.58
N LEU A 143 9.98 24.12 28.70
CA LEU A 143 11.00 25.04 29.19
C LEU A 143 12.28 24.23 29.47
N ASP A 144 13.26 24.32 28.59
CA ASP A 144 14.63 23.96 28.92
C ASP A 144 15.14 25.01 29.93
N ALA A 145 15.24 24.59 31.19
CA ALA A 145 15.78 25.39 32.28
C ALA A 145 17.31 25.47 32.16
N GLY A 146 17.79 26.14 31.11
CA GLY A 146 19.18 26.55 30.97
C GLY A 146 19.38 27.95 31.56
N GLN A 147 19.55 28.05 32.88
CA GLN A 147 20.08 29.28 33.49
C GLN A 147 21.51 29.53 32.99
N VAL A 148 21.71 30.67 32.33
CA VAL A 148 23.03 31.29 32.08
C VAL A 148 23.07 32.65 32.79
N GLY A 149 24.16 32.89 33.53
CA GLY A 149 24.56 34.18 34.12
C GLY A 149 24.20 34.29 35.61
N GLY A 150 25.08 34.60 36.55
CA GLY A 150 26.36 35.31 36.46
C GLY A 150 26.41 36.27 37.66
N GLY A 151 27.40 36.10 38.53
CA GLY A 151 27.70 36.94 39.68
C GLY A 151 29.11 36.62 40.17
#